data_AF-A0A830HY49-F1
#
_entry.id   AF-A0A830HY49-F1
#
_cell.length_a   1.000
_cell.length_b   1.000
_cell.length_c   1.000
_cell.angle_alpha   90.00
_cell.angle_beta   90.00
_cell.angle_gamma   90.00
#
_symmetry.space_group_name_H-M   'P 1'
#
loop_
_entity.id
_entity.type
_entity.pdbx_description
1 polymer ?
#
loop_
_entity_poly.entity_id
_entity_poly.type
_entity_poly.pdbx_seq_one_letter_code
_entity_poly.pdbx_strand_id
1 'polypeptide(L)'
;MLAARNANGTRTTHTLRHTTRRNKTSTNATTHEQTSAQTNYAPRQSAPFQRISGVLSGAVVIGSVLVGGNVDAANAATVFDGKWVDTNHPGCRREIQNGVLYGDDPVPFVPAAGDGKPGSPCIAGGETKPWSVKLTQIDDKKGTVLIDFDQKDGSGERFVAQLIDGGKKLRINDTTTWPRASP
;
A
#
# COMPACT_ATOMS: atom_id res chain seq x y z
N MET A 1 1.15 73.05 10.62
CA MET A 1 1.21 72.96 9.15
C MET A 1 1.15 71.47 8.81
N LEU A 2 -0.05 70.90 8.53
CA LEU A 2 -0.66 70.76 7.19
C LEU A 2 0.33 70.16 6.16
N ALA A 3 0.08 69.09 5.40
CA ALA A 3 -1.08 68.25 5.09
C ALA A 3 -0.54 66.93 4.47
N ALA A 4 -1.12 65.75 4.75
CA ALA A 4 -2.11 65.00 3.95
C ALA A 4 -1.65 64.37 2.61
N ARG A 5 -1.67 63.01 2.60
CA ARG A 5 -2.22 62.02 1.63
C ARG A 5 -2.18 62.28 0.11
N ASN A 6 -1.77 61.24 -0.64
CA ASN A 6 -2.48 60.60 -1.78
C ASN A 6 -1.69 59.32 -2.16
N ALA A 7 -2.18 58.07 -2.11
CA ALA A 7 -3.35 57.44 -2.73
C ALA A 7 -3.34 57.49 -4.27
N ASN A 8 -2.76 56.46 -4.89
CA ASN A 8 -3.08 55.96 -6.23
C ASN A 8 -2.60 54.49 -6.26
N GLY A 9 -3.40 53.44 -6.45
CA GLY A 9 -4.70 53.38 -7.11
C GLY A 9 -4.57 52.90 -8.55
N THR A 10 -3.97 51.74 -8.78
CA THR A 10 -4.05 51.07 -10.09
C THR A 10 -4.47 49.62 -9.95
N ARG A 11 -5.80 49.47 -10.03
CA ARG A 11 -6.56 48.26 -10.30
C ARG A 11 -6.48 48.02 -11.81
N THR A 12 -5.91 46.90 -12.26
CA THR A 12 -6.05 46.48 -13.67
C THR A 12 -6.08 44.95 -13.79
N THR A 13 -7.32 44.46 -13.83
CA THR A 13 -7.83 43.31 -14.59
C THR A 13 -7.04 41.99 -14.62
N HIS A 14 -7.56 41.02 -13.86
CA HIS A 14 -7.55 39.60 -14.22
C HIS A 14 -8.05 39.42 -15.66
N THR A 15 -7.20 38.88 -16.53
CA THR A 15 -7.64 38.31 -17.81
C THR A 15 -7.55 36.79 -17.67
N LEU A 16 -8.71 36.14 -17.46
CA LEU A 16 -8.84 34.70 -17.67
C LEU A 16 -8.58 34.40 -19.15
N ARG A 17 -7.57 33.57 -19.43
CA ARG A 17 -7.46 32.88 -20.72
C ARG A 17 -7.68 31.39 -20.48
N HIS A 18 -8.90 30.96 -20.78
CA HIS A 18 -9.23 29.56 -21.02
C HIS A 18 -8.47 29.09 -22.26
N THR A 19 -7.46 28.25 -22.09
CA THR A 19 -6.94 27.42 -23.18
C THR A 19 -7.47 26.00 -23.00
N THR A 20 -8.54 25.71 -23.74
CA THR A 20 -9.12 24.37 -23.91
C THR A 20 -8.12 23.48 -24.64
N ARG A 21 -7.44 22.57 -23.93
CA ARG A 21 -6.66 21.50 -24.55
C ARG A 21 -7.46 20.20 -24.47
N ARG A 22 -8.17 19.88 -25.55
CA ARG A 22 -8.80 18.58 -25.78
C ARG A 22 -7.72 17.52 -25.85
N ASN A 23 -7.69 16.60 -24.89
CA ASN A 23 -7.03 15.32 -25.07
C ASN A 23 -8.08 14.25 -25.34
N LYS A 24 -7.86 13.56 -26.46
CA LYS A 24 -8.69 12.54 -27.07
C LYS A 24 -9.04 11.42 -26.08
N THR A 25 -10.33 11.18 -25.92
CA THR A 25 -10.88 9.90 -25.47
C THR A 25 -10.54 8.85 -26.54
N SER A 26 -9.62 7.93 -26.21
CA SER A 26 -9.43 6.70 -26.98
C SER A 26 -10.36 5.64 -26.38
N THR A 27 -11.52 5.48 -27.01
CA THR A 27 -12.39 4.33 -26.84
C THR A 27 -11.93 3.24 -27.80
N ASN A 28 -11.21 2.23 -27.30
CA ASN A 28 -11.03 0.99 -28.05
C ASN A 28 -12.26 0.11 -27.81
N ALA A 29 -13.31 0.37 -28.59
CA ALA A 29 -14.37 -0.58 -28.85
C ALA A 29 -13.97 -1.35 -30.11
N THR A 30 -13.43 -2.55 -29.95
CA THR A 30 -13.25 -3.49 -31.06
C THR A 30 -14.38 -4.51 -31.00
N THR A 31 -15.42 -4.21 -31.77
CA THR A 31 -16.47 -5.16 -32.16
C THR A 31 -15.82 -6.26 -33.00
N HIS A 32 -15.90 -7.51 -32.54
CA HIS A 32 -15.69 -8.68 -33.40
C HIS A 32 -17.07 -9.26 -33.75
N GLU A 33 -17.52 -9.00 -34.97
CA GLU A 33 -18.60 -9.77 -35.59
C GLU A 33 -18.05 -11.05 -36.23
N GLN A 34 -18.67 -12.15 -35.80
CA GLN A 34 -19.08 -13.35 -36.55
C GLN A 34 -18.17 -13.90 -37.65
N THR A 35 -17.70 -15.13 -37.46
CA THR A 35 -17.86 -16.17 -38.50
C THR A 35 -18.07 -17.53 -37.85
N SER A 36 -19.26 -18.07 -38.07
CA SER A 36 -19.69 -19.43 -37.73
C SER A 36 -19.00 -20.47 -38.62
N ALA A 37 -18.46 -21.52 -38.00
CA ALA A 37 -18.24 -22.81 -38.63
C ALA A 37 -18.67 -23.92 -37.66
N GLN A 38 -19.88 -24.43 -37.88
CA GLN A 38 -20.26 -25.79 -37.47
C GLN A 38 -19.49 -26.79 -38.33
N THR A 39 -19.09 -27.94 -37.78
CA THR A 39 -19.31 -29.30 -38.33
C THR A 39 -18.65 -30.37 -37.44
N ASN A 40 -19.51 -31.07 -36.69
CA ASN A 40 -19.70 -32.53 -36.52
C ASN A 40 -18.55 -33.55 -36.29
N TYR A 41 -18.95 -34.60 -35.53
CA TYR A 41 -18.40 -35.98 -35.35
C TYR A 41 -17.18 -36.12 -34.41
N ALA A 42 -17.08 -37.05 -33.45
CA ALA A 42 -17.92 -38.13 -32.91
C ALA A 42 -17.27 -38.62 -31.58
N PRO A 43 -17.96 -39.37 -30.70
CA PRO A 43 -17.42 -39.87 -29.43
C PRO A 43 -16.75 -41.25 -29.59
N ARG A 44 -15.58 -41.46 -28.97
CA ARG A 44 -14.92 -42.76 -28.75
C ARG A 44 -13.93 -42.60 -27.58
N GLN A 45 -13.65 -43.55 -26.70
CA GLN A 45 -14.12 -44.89 -26.42
C GLN A 45 -13.56 -45.24 -25.03
N SER A 46 -14.28 -46.10 -24.31
CA SER A 46 -13.94 -46.60 -22.99
C SER A 46 -12.78 -47.61 -22.97
N ALA A 47 -12.22 -47.77 -21.76
CA ALA A 47 -11.58 -48.97 -21.18
C ALA A 47 -10.03 -49.07 -21.26
N PRO A 48 -9.37 -49.92 -20.43
CA PRO A 48 -9.85 -50.69 -19.28
C PRO A 48 -9.05 -50.48 -17.97
N PHE A 49 -9.64 -51.01 -16.89
CA PHE A 49 -9.02 -51.31 -15.60
C PHE A 49 -7.69 -52.09 -15.73
N GLN A 50 -6.68 -51.68 -14.96
CA GLN A 50 -5.57 -52.55 -14.57
C GLN A 50 -5.54 -52.59 -13.04
N ARG A 51 -6.09 -53.67 -12.47
CA ARG A 51 -5.82 -54.08 -11.10
C ARG A 51 -4.42 -54.69 -11.06
N ILE A 52 -3.57 -54.22 -10.17
CA ILE A 52 -2.36 -54.94 -9.79
C ILE A 52 -2.39 -55.06 -8.26
N SER A 53 -2.73 -56.26 -7.79
CA SER A 53 -2.46 -56.69 -6.43
C SER A 53 -0.95 -56.94 -6.31
N GLY A 54 -0.33 -56.34 -5.29
CA GLY A 54 1.06 -56.59 -4.94
C GLY A 54 1.32 -56.13 -3.51
N VAL A 55 1.07 -57.03 -2.55
CA VAL A 55 1.50 -56.91 -1.15
C VAL A 55 2.96 -57.34 -1.09
N LEU A 56 3.84 -56.58 -0.42
CA LEU A 56 4.75 -57.07 0.62
C LEU A 56 5.57 -55.95 1.27
N SER A 57 5.52 -55.99 2.60
CA SER A 57 6.12 -55.21 3.67
C SER A 57 7.59 -54.78 3.52
N GLY A 58 7.91 -53.61 4.07
CA GLY A 58 9.28 -53.21 4.39
C GLY A 58 9.36 -51.78 4.94
N ALA A 59 9.44 -51.64 6.26
CA ALA A 59 9.43 -50.38 7.00
C ALA A 59 10.73 -49.57 6.88
N VAL A 60 10.62 -48.25 6.67
CA VAL A 60 11.48 -47.23 7.29
C VAL A 60 10.60 -46.02 7.59
N VAL A 61 10.29 -45.82 8.87
CA VAL A 61 9.71 -44.59 9.39
C VAL A 61 10.88 -43.63 9.63
N ILE A 62 11.21 -42.80 8.64
CA ILE A 62 11.91 -41.53 8.93
C ILE A 62 10.82 -40.48 8.89
N GLY A 63 10.15 -40.33 10.04
CA GLY A 63 9.29 -39.20 10.31
C GLY A 63 10.15 -37.95 10.35
N SER A 64 10.37 -37.33 9.18
CA SER A 64 10.80 -35.95 9.11
C SER A 64 9.65 -35.13 9.67
N VAL A 65 9.70 -34.82 10.96
CA VAL A 65 8.83 -33.81 11.55
C VAL A 65 9.32 -32.48 10.98
N LEU A 66 8.89 -32.17 9.76
CA LEU A 66 8.80 -30.79 9.34
C LEU A 66 7.74 -30.19 10.26
N VAL A 67 8.19 -29.56 11.34
CA VAL A 67 7.41 -28.54 12.03
C VAL A 67 7.32 -27.37 11.04
N GLY A 68 6.53 -27.56 9.99
CA GLY A 68 5.89 -26.48 9.28
C GLY A 68 4.90 -25.90 10.26
N GLY A 69 5.39 -25.02 11.14
CA GLY A 69 4.52 -24.22 11.98
C GLY A 69 3.58 -23.51 11.03
N ASN A 70 2.28 -23.87 11.11
CA ASN A 70 1.23 -23.08 10.50
C ASN A 70 1.43 -21.67 11.04
N VAL A 71 1.94 -20.78 10.20
CA VAL A 71 1.96 -19.38 10.55
C VAL A 71 0.50 -18.98 10.44
N ASP A 72 -0.19 -18.92 11.58
CA ASP A 72 -1.55 -18.39 11.58
C ASP A 72 -1.51 -17.06 10.82
N ALA A 73 -2.35 -16.91 9.81
CA ALA A 73 -2.46 -15.65 9.07
C ALA A 73 -2.83 -14.47 10.01
N ALA A 74 -3.33 -14.76 11.22
CA ALA A 74 -3.51 -13.80 12.30
C ALA A 74 -2.19 -13.34 12.97
N ASN A 75 -1.13 -14.15 12.93
CA ASN A 75 0.19 -13.90 13.57
C ASN A 75 1.20 -13.19 12.66
N ALA A 76 0.92 -13.02 11.38
CA ALA A 76 1.86 -12.39 10.45
C ALA A 76 1.70 -10.87 10.33
N ALA A 77 0.57 -10.31 10.79
CA ALA A 77 0.40 -8.86 10.94
C ALA A 77 1.00 -8.31 12.24
N THR A 78 1.05 -9.10 13.31
CA THR A 78 1.50 -8.66 14.65
C THR A 78 3.01 -8.39 14.72
N VAL A 79 3.81 -8.95 13.82
CA VAL A 79 5.25 -8.67 13.71
C VAL A 79 5.57 -7.19 13.44
N PHE A 80 4.60 -6.47 12.85
CA PHE A 80 4.69 -5.04 12.60
C PHE A 80 4.17 -4.19 13.77
N ASP A 81 3.48 -4.80 14.74
CA ASP A 81 2.84 -4.08 15.83
C ASP A 81 3.85 -3.26 16.62
N GLY A 82 3.49 -2.03 16.95
CA GLY A 82 4.30 -1.10 17.70
C GLY A 82 4.29 0.31 17.12
N LYS A 83 5.00 1.20 17.80
CA LYS A 83 5.15 2.59 17.42
C LYS A 83 6.32 2.77 16.46
N TRP A 84 6.14 3.62 15.47
CA TRP A 84 7.08 3.87 14.40
C TRP A 84 7.34 5.38 14.27
N VAL A 85 8.59 5.74 13.95
CA VAL A 85 9.00 7.12 13.75
C VAL A 85 8.95 7.45 12.27
N ASP A 86 7.96 8.22 11.85
CA ASP A 86 7.89 8.75 10.50
C ASP A 86 8.92 9.88 10.32
N THR A 87 10.03 9.59 9.63
CA THR A 87 11.06 10.58 9.36
C THR A 87 10.58 11.68 8.41
N ASN A 88 9.56 11.40 7.59
CA ASN A 88 8.97 12.37 6.66
C ASN A 88 7.98 13.30 7.37
N HIS A 89 7.35 12.85 8.47
CA HIS A 89 6.46 13.65 9.31
C HIS A 89 6.83 13.52 10.79
N PRO A 90 7.90 14.21 11.24
CA PRO A 90 8.42 14.06 12.60
C PRO A 90 7.37 14.39 13.67
N GLY A 91 7.37 13.60 14.75
CA GLY A 91 6.46 13.78 15.88
C GLY A 91 5.03 13.29 15.64
N CYS A 92 4.67 12.95 14.41
CA CYS A 92 3.35 12.40 14.11
C CYS A 92 3.24 10.94 14.54
N ARG A 93 2.11 10.59 15.17
CA ARG A 93 1.85 9.21 15.58
C ARG A 93 1.85 8.33 14.33
N ARG A 94 2.62 7.24 14.38
CA ARG A 94 2.45 6.06 13.53
C ARG A 94 2.49 4.84 14.44
N GLU A 95 1.41 4.11 14.50
CA GLU A 95 1.29 2.93 15.36
C GLU A 95 0.58 1.83 14.60
N ILE A 96 1.22 0.66 14.53
CA ILE A 96 0.60 -0.52 13.97
C ILE A 96 0.07 -1.35 15.15
N GLN A 97 -1.18 -1.74 15.07
CA GLN A 97 -1.79 -2.65 16.03
C GLN A 97 -2.78 -3.54 15.29
N ASN A 98 -2.66 -4.86 15.48
CA ASN A 98 -3.57 -5.86 14.91
C ASN A 98 -3.75 -5.70 13.39
N GLY A 99 -2.68 -5.38 12.67
CA GLY A 99 -2.69 -5.21 11.21
C GLY A 99 -3.36 -3.92 10.72
N VAL A 100 -3.60 -2.94 11.59
CA VAL A 100 -4.07 -1.60 11.22
C VAL A 100 -2.97 -0.60 11.56
N LEU A 101 -2.62 0.26 10.59
CA LEU A 101 -1.75 1.41 10.82
C LEU A 101 -2.61 2.62 11.17
N TYR A 102 -2.42 3.12 12.38
CA TYR A 102 -3.01 4.35 12.88
C TYR A 102 -2.00 5.48 12.76
N GLY A 103 -2.48 6.67 12.42
CA GLY A 103 -1.66 7.86 12.48
C GLY A 103 -2.44 9.14 12.73
N ASP A 104 -1.67 10.21 12.92
CA ASP A 104 -2.16 11.58 13.03
C ASP A 104 -1.35 12.44 12.07
N ASP A 105 -2.00 13.34 11.34
CA ASP A 105 -1.32 14.31 10.48
C ASP A 105 -1.59 15.73 10.96
N PRO A 106 -0.62 16.65 10.89
CA PRO A 106 -0.82 18.04 11.32
C PRO A 106 -1.81 18.74 10.41
N VAL A 107 -2.49 19.75 10.96
CA VAL A 107 -3.37 20.65 10.22
C VAL A 107 -2.76 22.06 10.25
N PRO A 108 -2.35 22.62 9.09
CA PRO A 108 -2.39 22.06 7.74
C PRO A 108 -1.32 20.98 7.48
N PHE A 109 -1.63 20.06 6.58
CA PHE A 109 -0.71 19.01 6.12
C PHE A 109 0.15 19.51 4.96
N VAL A 110 1.46 19.24 5.03
CA VAL A 110 2.43 19.49 3.96
C VAL A 110 3.20 18.20 3.75
N PRO A 111 3.07 17.51 2.58
CA PRO A 111 3.77 16.26 2.32
C PRO A 111 5.29 16.48 2.28
N ALA A 112 6.07 15.43 2.58
CA ALA A 112 7.50 15.45 2.31
C ALA A 112 7.76 15.47 0.80
N ALA A 113 8.75 16.23 0.35
CA ALA A 113 9.02 16.44 -1.08
C ALA A 113 9.83 15.31 -1.74
N GLY A 114 10.16 14.24 -0.99
CA GLY A 114 10.99 13.13 -1.48
C GLY A 114 12.47 13.50 -1.70
N ASP A 115 12.88 14.73 -1.41
CA ASP A 115 14.25 15.25 -1.53
C ASP A 115 15.07 15.09 -0.24
N GLY A 116 14.60 14.21 0.66
CA GLY A 116 15.16 14.02 1.99
C GLY A 116 14.75 15.08 3.01
N LYS A 117 13.96 16.10 2.62
CA LYS A 117 13.39 17.06 3.56
C LYS A 117 12.05 16.55 4.10
N PRO A 118 11.84 16.61 5.43
CA PRO A 118 10.55 16.27 6.01
C PRO A 118 9.47 17.26 5.57
N GLY A 119 8.24 16.76 5.50
CA GLY A 119 7.02 17.56 5.43
C GLY A 119 6.70 18.21 6.79
N SER A 120 5.44 18.59 6.98
CA SER A 120 5.03 19.21 8.24
C SER A 120 5.11 18.21 9.41
N PRO A 121 5.67 18.62 10.57
CA PRO A 121 5.73 17.80 11.78
C PRO A 121 4.44 17.94 12.60
N CYS A 122 4.19 16.97 13.49
CA CYS A 122 3.22 17.11 14.57
C CYS A 122 3.93 17.68 15.80
N ILE A 123 3.45 18.81 16.31
CA ILE A 123 4.00 19.52 17.46
C ILE A 123 3.08 19.40 18.67
N ALA A 124 3.64 19.49 19.88
CA ALA A 124 2.86 19.44 21.11
C ALA A 124 1.82 20.58 21.15
N GLY A 125 0.55 20.24 21.37
CA GLY A 125 -0.56 21.20 21.35
C GLY A 125 -0.99 21.68 19.96
N GLY A 126 -0.36 21.17 18.89
CA GLY A 126 -0.78 21.43 17.52
C GLY A 126 -2.06 20.66 17.15
N GLU A 127 -2.84 21.22 16.22
CA GLU A 127 -4.00 20.52 15.68
C GLU A 127 -3.55 19.37 14.77
N THR A 128 -4.18 18.21 14.94
CA THR A 128 -3.92 17.02 14.14
C THR A 128 -5.21 16.34 13.72
N LYS A 129 -5.21 15.70 12.55
CA LYS A 129 -6.30 14.87 12.06
C LYS A 129 -5.92 13.38 12.15
N PRO A 130 -6.68 12.57 12.92
CA PRO A 130 -6.43 11.14 13.01
C PRO A 130 -6.87 10.41 11.73
N TRP A 131 -6.20 9.30 11.44
CA TRP A 131 -6.51 8.40 10.33
C TRP A 131 -6.11 6.96 10.65
N SER A 132 -6.66 6.01 9.90
CA SER A 132 -6.24 4.61 9.93
C SER A 132 -6.31 3.97 8.56
N VAL A 133 -5.40 3.04 8.28
CA VAL A 133 -5.38 2.24 7.05
C VAL A 133 -5.13 0.77 7.39
N LYS A 134 -5.85 -0.13 6.74
CA LYS A 134 -5.67 -1.57 6.96
C LYS A 134 -4.46 -2.04 6.17
N LEU A 135 -3.54 -2.74 6.83
CA LEU A 135 -2.39 -3.35 6.17
C LEU A 135 -2.86 -4.58 5.38
N THR A 136 -2.34 -4.71 4.15
CA THR A 136 -2.57 -5.92 3.35
C THR A 136 -1.27 -6.71 3.29
N GLN A 137 -1.27 -7.92 3.83
CA GLN A 137 -0.08 -8.76 3.76
C GLN A 137 0.15 -9.23 2.32
N ILE A 138 1.36 -9.03 1.80
CA ILE A 138 1.69 -9.32 0.39
C ILE A 138 2.33 -10.69 0.23
N ASP A 139 3.16 -11.11 1.18
CA ASP A 139 3.81 -12.42 1.15
C ASP A 139 3.73 -13.14 2.50
N ASP A 140 3.83 -14.48 2.44
CA ASP A 140 3.92 -15.35 3.62
C ASP A 140 5.23 -15.12 4.40
N LYS A 141 6.15 -14.33 3.84
CA LYS A 141 7.32 -13.83 4.56
C LYS A 141 6.78 -12.79 5.53
N LYS A 142 6.83 -13.10 6.82
CA LYS A 142 6.34 -12.28 7.94
C LYS A 142 7.00 -10.89 8.08
N GLY A 143 7.52 -10.31 7.01
CA GLY A 143 8.26 -9.07 6.99
C GLY A 143 7.84 -8.12 5.87
N THR A 144 6.83 -8.40 5.03
CA THR A 144 6.35 -7.45 4.02
C THR A 144 4.84 -7.18 4.07
N VAL A 145 4.44 -5.92 3.99
CA VAL A 145 3.02 -5.47 3.96
C VAL A 145 2.82 -4.35 2.93
N LEU A 146 1.62 -4.26 2.36
CA LEU A 146 1.14 -3.10 1.64
C LEU A 146 0.53 -2.10 2.62
N ILE A 147 0.99 -0.86 2.54
CA ILE A 147 0.36 0.31 3.16
C ILE A 147 -0.32 1.09 2.04
N ASP A 148 -1.63 1.27 2.14
CA ASP A 148 -2.46 1.92 1.12
C ASP A 148 -3.03 3.23 1.68
N PHE A 149 -2.29 4.32 1.51
CA PHE A 149 -2.69 5.65 1.98
C PHE A 149 -3.81 6.26 1.13
N ASP A 150 -4.07 5.71 -0.06
CA ASP A 150 -5.25 6.04 -0.87
C ASP A 150 -6.56 5.87 -0.07
N GLN A 151 -6.61 4.91 0.86
CA GLN A 151 -7.76 4.68 1.74
C GLN A 151 -8.07 5.87 2.67
N LYS A 152 -7.06 6.69 2.96
CA LYS A 152 -7.18 7.85 3.85
C LYS A 152 -7.66 9.09 3.10
N ASP A 153 -7.11 9.38 1.93
CA ASP A 153 -7.30 10.68 1.26
C ASP A 153 -7.47 10.64 -0.26
N GLY A 154 -7.49 9.46 -0.89
CA GLY A 154 -7.66 9.32 -2.34
C GLY A 154 -6.43 9.77 -3.15
N SER A 155 -5.25 9.81 -2.52
CA SER A 155 -3.99 10.24 -3.14
C SER A 155 -3.43 9.26 -4.16
N GLY A 156 -3.88 7.99 -4.16
CA GLY A 156 -3.26 6.91 -4.92
C GLY A 156 -1.93 6.41 -4.34
N GLU A 157 -1.49 6.90 -3.18
CA GLU A 157 -0.20 6.53 -2.59
C GLU A 157 -0.22 5.13 -1.96
N ARG A 158 0.66 4.25 -2.43
CA ARG A 158 0.77 2.86 -2.00
C ARG A 158 2.23 2.45 -1.85
N PHE A 159 2.55 1.83 -0.72
CA PHE A 159 3.92 1.44 -0.40
C PHE A 159 4.01 -0.02 0.03
N VAL A 160 4.96 -0.74 -0.54
CA VAL A 160 5.35 -2.07 -0.09
C VAL A 160 6.39 -1.90 1.02
N ALA A 161 5.94 -1.97 2.26
CA ALA A 161 6.78 -1.79 3.42
C ALA A 161 7.42 -3.11 3.88
N GLN A 162 8.68 -3.06 4.29
CA GLN A 162 9.44 -4.23 4.70
C GLN A 162 10.14 -4.05 6.05
N LEU A 163 9.99 -5.02 6.96
CA LEU A 163 10.81 -5.10 8.18
C LEU A 163 12.25 -5.41 7.81
N ILE A 164 13.16 -4.55 8.28
CA ILE A 164 14.60 -4.70 8.13
C ILE A 164 15.28 -4.55 9.50
N ASP A 165 16.61 -4.77 9.55
CA ASP A 165 17.41 -4.57 10.77
C ASP A 165 16.86 -5.39 11.96
N GLY A 166 16.49 -6.64 11.70
CA GLY A 166 15.91 -7.55 12.70
C GLY A 166 14.53 -7.09 13.23
N GLY A 167 13.77 -6.31 12.47
CA GLY A 167 12.45 -5.80 12.87
C GLY A 167 12.48 -4.46 13.62
N LYS A 168 13.66 -3.82 13.70
CA LYS A 168 13.85 -2.51 14.34
C LYS A 168 13.49 -1.34 13.42
N LYS A 169 13.34 -1.58 12.12
CA LYS A 169 13.08 -0.57 11.10
C LYS A 169 12.07 -1.09 10.09
N LEU A 170 11.17 -0.22 9.66
CA LEU A 170 10.21 -0.45 8.59
C LEU A 170 10.63 0.38 7.39
N ARG A 171 11.14 -0.25 6.34
CA ARG A 171 11.44 0.42 5.08
C ARG A 171 10.13 0.68 4.34
N ILE A 172 9.76 1.93 4.11
CA ILE A 172 8.49 2.31 3.44
C ILE A 172 8.70 2.39 1.93
N ASN A 173 9.83 2.95 1.50
CA ASN A 173 10.28 3.00 0.12
C ASN A 173 11.83 3.03 0.09
N ASP A 174 12.43 3.22 -1.08
CA ASP A 174 13.89 3.19 -1.23
C ASP A 174 14.63 4.28 -0.46
N THR A 175 13.97 5.40 -0.14
CA THR A 175 14.59 6.56 0.52
C THR A 175 14.12 6.78 1.95
N THR A 176 13.03 6.12 2.36
CA THR A 176 12.35 6.35 3.63
C THR A 176 12.33 5.08 4.48
N THR A 177 12.85 5.20 5.70
CA THR A 177 12.79 4.15 6.71
C THR A 177 12.22 4.72 8.00
N TRP A 178 11.30 3.99 8.61
CA TRP A 178 10.74 4.32 9.91
C TRP A 178 11.39 3.46 10.99
N PRO A 179 12.23 4.04 11.87
CA PRO A 179 12.68 3.36 13.06
C PRO A 179 11.51 3.00 13.97
N ARG A 180 11.59 1.85 14.62
CA ARG A 180 10.68 1.54 15.72
C ARG A 180 10.96 2.54 16.84
N ALA A 181 9.93 3.19 17.35
CA ALA A 181 10.07 4.04 18.53
C ALA A 181 10.47 3.16 19.70
N SER A 182 11.47 3.58 20.48
CA SER A 182 11.83 2.87 21.70
C SER A 182 10.62 2.79 22.63
N PRO A 183 10.40 1.63 23.31
CA PRO A 183 9.32 1.48 24.27
C PRO A 183 9.41 2.51 25.41
#